data_AF-A0AAU7T8G7-F1
#
_entry.id   AF-A0AAU7T8G7-F1
#
_cell.length_a   1.000
_cell.length_b   1.000
_cell.length_c   1.000
_cell.angle_alpha   90.00
_cell.angle_beta   90.00
_cell.angle_gamma   90.00
#
_symmetry.space_group_name_H-M   'P 1'
#
loop_
_entity.id
_entity.type
_entity.pdbx_description
1 polymer ?
#
loop_
_entity_poly.entity_id
_entity_poly.type
_entity_poly.pdbx_seq_one_letter_code
_entity_poly.pdbx_strand_id
1 'polypeptide(L)'
;MTDIDLSTIETERDRIRSAYLKPGGTSTARGLHHTALLCSDVERTVRFYQEVLGFPLTEMVGNRDYAGSTHFFFDIGNGNLLAFFDFPGLDLGPYAEVLGGLHHLAISVEPERWEELKASLAEHGVEFQEESGTSVYFRDPDGARIELIADPLGEMYGLKVL
;
A
#
# COMPACT_ATOMS: atom_id res chain seq x y z
N MET A 1 22.72 6.60 -17.90
CA MET A 1 22.82 6.31 -16.46
C MET A 1 24.13 6.88 -15.97
N THR A 2 24.11 7.71 -14.93
CA THR A 2 25.34 8.13 -14.22
C THR A 2 25.90 6.94 -13.47
N ASP A 3 27.22 6.75 -13.51
CA ASP A 3 27.89 5.74 -12.69
C ASP A 3 27.65 6.07 -11.22
N ILE A 4 27.06 5.10 -10.50
CA ILE A 4 26.72 5.25 -9.09
C ILE A 4 27.92 4.76 -8.27
N ASP A 5 28.47 5.63 -7.43
CA ASP A 5 29.51 5.25 -6.46
C ASP A 5 28.88 4.56 -5.24
N LEU A 6 28.84 3.22 -5.29
CA LEU A 6 28.29 2.38 -4.23
C LEU A 6 29.07 2.52 -2.92
N SER A 7 30.37 2.75 -2.97
CA SER A 7 31.22 2.84 -1.77
C SER A 7 30.90 4.08 -0.94
N THR A 8 30.66 5.21 -1.61
CA THR A 8 30.21 6.45 -0.96
C THR A 8 28.83 6.26 -0.35
N ILE A 9 27.91 5.56 -1.03
CA ILE A 9 26.56 5.29 -0.53
C ILE A 9 26.60 4.39 0.72
N GLU A 10 27.42 3.35 0.71
CA GLU A 10 27.59 2.45 1.86
C GLU A 10 28.18 3.17 3.06
N THR A 11 29.21 3.98 2.85
CA THR A 11 29.81 4.82 3.89
C THR A 11 28.77 5.75 4.52
N GLU A 12 27.92 6.37 3.71
CA GLU A 12 26.86 7.25 4.20
C GLU A 12 25.76 6.48 4.95
N ARG A 13 25.37 5.29 4.48
CA ARG A 13 24.44 4.41 5.20
C ARG A 13 24.97 4.02 6.57
N ASP A 14 26.25 3.66 6.67
CA ASP A 14 26.90 3.32 7.93
C ASP A 14 26.95 4.50 8.90
N ARG A 15 27.24 5.70 8.37
CA ARG A 15 27.19 6.95 9.14
C ARG A 15 25.80 7.21 9.71
N ILE A 16 24.75 7.11 8.89
CA ILE A 16 23.36 7.31 9.30
C ILE A 16 22.94 6.24 10.32
N ARG A 17 23.21 4.95 10.04
CA ARG A 17 22.88 3.86 10.95
C ARG A 17 23.52 4.07 12.32
N SER A 18 24.81 4.38 12.35
CA SER A 18 25.54 4.64 13.60
C SER A 18 25.00 5.83 14.39
N ALA A 19 24.51 6.87 13.71
CA ALA A 19 23.98 8.06 14.34
C ALA A 19 22.55 7.88 14.88
N TYR A 20 21.69 7.14 14.17
CA TYR A 20 20.24 7.17 14.38
C TYR A 20 19.59 5.83 14.71
N LEU A 21 20.18 4.68 14.34
CA LEU A 21 19.63 3.38 14.69
C LEU A 21 20.02 3.03 16.13
N LYS A 22 19.14 3.36 17.08
CA LYS A 22 19.33 3.13 18.51
C LYS A 22 18.40 2.02 19.00
N PRO A 23 18.83 1.17 19.96
CA PRO A 23 17.97 0.14 20.51
C PRO A 23 16.86 0.75 21.38
N GLY A 24 15.62 0.29 21.15
CA GLY A 24 14.47 0.60 21.99
C GLY A 24 13.97 2.05 21.91
N GLY A 25 13.10 2.40 22.86
CA GLY A 25 12.35 3.66 22.89
C GLY A 25 10.88 3.45 22.58
N THR A 26 10.01 4.27 23.16
CA THR A 26 8.58 4.26 22.85
C THR A 26 8.27 5.32 21.80
N SER A 27 7.59 4.93 20.74
CA SER A 27 7.09 5.87 19.75
C SER A 27 6.07 6.83 20.38
N THR A 28 6.05 8.08 19.91
CA THR A 28 4.95 9.02 20.19
C THR A 28 3.78 8.82 19.23
N ALA A 29 3.99 8.10 18.13
CA ALA A 29 2.94 7.71 17.20
C ALA A 29 2.19 6.47 17.71
N ARG A 30 0.94 6.33 17.26
CA ARG A 30 0.08 5.19 17.56
C ARG A 30 -0.05 4.19 16.40
N GLY A 31 0.69 4.42 15.32
CA GLY A 31 0.55 3.69 14.06
C GLY A 31 -0.02 4.57 12.95
N LEU A 32 -0.19 3.97 11.77
CA LEU A 32 -0.97 4.55 10.69
C LEU A 32 -2.44 4.56 11.10
N HIS A 33 -3.17 5.64 10.83
CA HIS A 33 -4.62 5.66 11.08
C HIS A 33 -5.39 5.24 9.82
N HIS A 34 -5.05 5.84 8.69
CA HIS A 34 -5.59 5.51 7.39
C HIS A 34 -4.68 6.07 6.29
N THR A 35 -4.78 5.49 5.10
CA THR A 35 -4.16 6.01 3.87
C THR A 35 -5.27 6.33 2.88
N ALA A 36 -5.24 7.48 2.22
CA ALA A 36 -6.22 7.85 1.19
C ALA A 36 -5.56 7.87 -0.19
N LEU A 37 -6.17 7.18 -1.15
CA LEU A 37 -5.79 7.16 -2.55
C LEU A 37 -6.85 7.86 -3.41
N LEU A 38 -6.54 8.01 -4.70
CA LEU A 38 -7.47 8.56 -5.68
C LEU A 38 -7.95 7.43 -6.59
N CYS A 39 -9.20 7.50 -7.02
CA CYS A 39 -9.78 6.58 -8.00
C CYS A 39 -10.49 7.37 -9.11
N SER A 40 -10.61 6.79 -10.31
CA SER A 40 -11.42 7.38 -11.38
C SER A 40 -12.84 6.83 -11.44
N ASP A 41 -13.10 5.69 -10.79
CA ASP A 41 -14.41 5.02 -10.76
C ASP A 41 -14.63 4.33 -9.41
N VAL A 42 -15.61 4.83 -8.65
CA VAL A 42 -15.93 4.36 -7.29
C VAL A 42 -16.33 2.89 -7.29
N GLU A 43 -17.23 2.45 -8.19
CA GLU A 43 -17.72 1.07 -8.18
C GLU A 43 -16.60 0.10 -8.57
N ARG A 44 -15.79 0.45 -9.58
CA ARG A 44 -14.65 -0.37 -9.99
C ARG A 44 -13.64 -0.55 -8.86
N THR A 45 -13.35 0.52 -8.11
CA THR A 45 -12.47 0.45 -6.93
C THR A 45 -13.10 -0.40 -5.82
N VAL A 46 -14.39 -0.26 -5.54
CA VAL A 46 -15.10 -1.10 -4.56
C VAL A 46 -15.03 -2.57 -4.93
N ARG A 47 -15.31 -2.93 -6.19
CA ARG A 47 -15.21 -4.32 -6.66
C ARG A 47 -13.80 -4.86 -6.50
N PHE A 48 -12.79 -4.08 -6.87
CA PHE A 48 -11.41 -4.52 -6.74
C PHE A 48 -11.03 -4.80 -5.28
N TYR A 49 -11.19 -3.84 -4.38
CA TYR A 49 -10.74 -4.01 -3.00
C TYR A 49 -11.62 -4.98 -2.21
N GLN A 50 -12.93 -5.03 -2.47
CA GLN A 50 -13.83 -5.92 -1.72
C GLN A 50 -14.01 -7.30 -2.36
N GLU A 51 -14.25 -7.39 -3.66
CA GLU A 51 -14.55 -8.66 -4.33
C GLU A 51 -13.28 -9.41 -4.70
N VAL A 52 -12.23 -8.71 -5.16
CA VAL A 52 -10.95 -9.34 -5.55
C VAL A 52 -10.05 -9.56 -4.33
N LEU A 53 -9.85 -8.54 -3.50
CA LEU A 53 -8.92 -8.61 -2.36
C LEU A 53 -9.58 -9.02 -1.03
N GLY A 54 -10.92 -9.03 -0.97
CA GLY A 54 -11.65 -9.41 0.25
C GLY A 54 -11.63 -8.37 1.36
N PHE A 55 -11.24 -7.11 1.09
CA PHE A 55 -11.22 -6.04 2.08
C PHE A 55 -12.60 -5.37 2.17
N PRO A 56 -13.33 -5.50 3.29
CA PRO A 56 -14.71 -5.02 3.38
C PRO A 56 -14.80 -3.49 3.27
N LEU A 57 -15.73 -3.00 2.46
CA LEU A 57 -16.14 -1.60 2.50
C LEU A 57 -16.85 -1.33 3.84
N THR A 58 -16.35 -0.36 4.59
CA THR A 58 -16.83 -0.04 5.94
C THR A 58 -17.71 1.19 5.99
N GLU A 59 -17.46 2.18 5.14
CA GLU A 59 -18.21 3.44 5.12
C GLU A 59 -18.08 4.14 3.75
N MET A 60 -19.10 4.92 3.39
CA MET A 60 -19.12 5.77 2.19
C MET A 60 -19.91 7.04 2.47
N VAL A 61 -19.27 8.19 2.32
CA VAL A 61 -19.86 9.51 2.59
C VAL A 61 -19.49 10.51 1.49
N GLY A 62 -20.22 11.62 1.42
CA GLY A 62 -19.80 12.74 0.58
C GLY A 62 -18.50 13.36 1.10
N ASN A 63 -17.59 13.66 0.19
CA ASN A 63 -16.37 14.41 0.49
C ASN A 63 -16.76 15.81 1.00
N ARG A 64 -16.31 16.13 2.22
CA ARG A 64 -16.59 17.42 2.87
C ARG A 64 -15.97 18.59 2.12
N ASP A 65 -14.84 18.37 1.48
CA ASP A 65 -13.99 19.43 0.93
C ASP A 65 -14.20 19.61 -0.59
N TYR A 66 -14.93 18.70 -1.26
CA TYR A 66 -15.28 18.79 -2.68
C TYR A 66 -16.70 18.28 -2.96
N ALA A 67 -17.62 19.19 -3.27
CA ALA A 67 -19.01 18.85 -3.52
C ALA A 67 -19.16 17.90 -4.73
N GLY A 68 -19.86 16.78 -4.51
CA GLY A 68 -20.06 15.75 -5.53
C GLY A 68 -18.99 14.66 -5.53
N SER A 69 -17.85 14.86 -4.83
CA SER A 69 -16.88 13.78 -4.61
C SER A 69 -17.34 12.86 -3.47
N THR A 70 -16.96 11.59 -3.56
CA THR A 70 -17.15 10.53 -2.58
C THR A 70 -15.90 10.34 -1.74
N HIS A 71 -16.07 10.00 -0.47
CA HIS A 71 -15.03 9.53 0.44
C HIS A 71 -15.45 8.21 1.06
N PHE A 72 -14.71 7.13 0.80
CA PHE A 72 -15.11 5.78 1.19
C PHE A 72 -13.91 4.96 1.66
N PHE A 73 -14.18 3.94 2.49
CA PHE A 73 -13.17 3.28 3.32
C PHE A 73 -13.29 1.75 3.30
N PHE A 74 -12.14 1.06 3.29
CA PHE A 74 -12.03 -0.38 3.47
C PHE A 74 -11.29 -0.72 4.76
N ASP A 75 -11.71 -1.79 5.44
CA ASP A 75 -10.92 -2.38 6.52
C ASP A 75 -9.78 -3.23 5.93
N ILE A 76 -8.55 -2.87 6.27
CA ILE A 76 -7.32 -3.59 5.86
C ILE A 76 -6.64 -4.27 7.05
N GLY A 77 -7.35 -4.45 8.16
CA GLY A 77 -6.87 -5.14 9.34
C GLY A 77 -6.11 -4.25 10.32
N ASN A 78 -5.95 -4.78 11.55
CA ASN A 78 -5.23 -4.11 12.64
C ASN A 78 -5.75 -2.68 12.96
N GLY A 79 -7.04 -2.43 12.70
CA GLY A 79 -7.67 -1.12 12.90
C GLY A 79 -7.24 -0.03 11.91
N ASN A 80 -6.63 -0.41 10.77
CA ASN A 80 -6.22 0.51 9.71
C ASN A 80 -7.28 0.57 8.62
N LEU A 81 -7.43 1.74 8.01
CA LEU A 81 -8.35 1.95 6.90
C LEU A 81 -7.58 2.34 5.62
N LEU A 82 -8.05 1.81 4.49
CA LEU A 82 -7.70 2.31 3.17
C LEU A 82 -8.88 3.12 2.64
N ALA A 83 -8.66 4.39 2.34
CA ALA A 83 -9.67 5.33 1.90
C ALA A 83 -9.46 5.76 0.45
N PHE A 84 -10.51 6.28 -0.18
CA PHE A 84 -10.48 6.77 -1.56
C PHE A 84 -11.30 8.03 -1.76
N PHE A 85 -10.85 8.85 -2.72
CA PHE A 85 -11.61 9.96 -3.31
C PHE A 85 -11.68 9.84 -4.83
N ASP A 86 -12.76 10.32 -5.44
CA ASP A 86 -13.04 10.25 -6.88
C ASP A 86 -12.97 11.60 -7.64
N PHE A 87 -13.03 12.73 -6.93
CA PHE A 87 -12.94 14.11 -7.46
C PHE A 87 -13.52 14.31 -8.89
N PRO A 88 -14.84 14.08 -9.11
CA PRO A 88 -15.43 14.14 -10.43
C PRO A 88 -15.26 15.53 -11.06
N GLY A 89 -14.87 15.55 -12.34
CA GLY A 89 -14.63 16.79 -13.08
C GLY A 89 -13.19 17.33 -13.00
N LEU A 90 -12.31 16.72 -12.19
CA LEU A 90 -10.87 16.97 -12.25
C LEU A 90 -10.18 16.00 -13.23
N ASP A 91 -9.21 16.51 -13.99
CA ASP A 91 -8.33 15.69 -14.84
C ASP A 91 -7.07 15.32 -14.04
N LEU A 92 -7.13 14.18 -13.33
CA LEU A 92 -6.10 13.77 -12.37
C LEU A 92 -4.90 13.05 -13.00
N GLY A 93 -4.93 12.76 -14.30
CA GLY A 93 -3.90 11.98 -14.98
C GLY A 93 -3.72 10.56 -14.43
N PRO A 94 -2.86 9.72 -15.05
CA PRO A 94 -2.56 8.39 -14.53
C PRO A 94 -1.60 8.46 -13.33
N TYR A 95 -1.58 7.38 -12.53
CA TYR A 95 -0.54 7.17 -11.52
C TYR A 95 0.88 7.32 -12.11
N ALA A 96 1.79 7.91 -11.34
CA ALA A 96 3.21 8.00 -11.66
C ALA A 96 4.09 7.76 -10.42
N GLU A 97 5.13 6.94 -10.58
CA GLU A 97 6.12 6.68 -9.54
C GLU A 97 7.17 7.80 -9.56
N VAL A 98 6.90 8.87 -8.81
CA VAL A 98 7.72 10.09 -8.79
C VAL A 98 8.04 10.53 -7.36
N LEU A 99 9.07 11.37 -7.21
CA LEU A 99 9.43 11.95 -5.91
C LEU A 99 8.23 12.69 -5.30
N GLY A 100 7.89 12.36 -4.05
CA GLY A 100 6.72 12.90 -3.35
C GLY A 100 5.41 12.15 -3.63
N GLY A 101 5.39 11.20 -4.57
CA GLY A 101 4.27 10.30 -4.81
C GLY A 101 4.35 8.99 -4.01
N LEU A 102 3.29 8.19 -4.09
CA LEU A 102 3.24 6.86 -3.51
C LEU A 102 4.13 5.90 -4.32
N HIS A 103 5.13 5.28 -3.69
CA HIS A 103 5.91 4.22 -4.34
C HIS A 103 5.13 2.90 -4.39
N HIS A 104 4.63 2.41 -3.24
CA HIS A 104 3.61 1.36 -3.15
C HIS A 104 2.94 1.38 -1.77
N LEU A 105 1.82 0.67 -1.63
CA LEU A 105 1.18 0.36 -0.35
C LEU A 105 1.28 -1.14 -0.08
N ALA A 106 2.04 -1.52 0.96
CA ALA A 106 2.12 -2.90 1.42
C ALA A 106 1.03 -3.18 2.46
N ILE A 107 0.24 -4.22 2.23
CA ILE A 107 -0.87 -4.64 3.07
C ILE A 107 -0.56 -6.05 3.58
N SER A 108 -0.48 -6.15 4.91
CA SER A 108 -0.25 -7.43 5.58
C SER A 108 -1.48 -8.31 5.45
N VAL A 109 -1.26 -9.57 5.11
CA VAL A 109 -2.31 -10.60 5.01
C VAL A 109 -1.90 -11.83 5.80
N GLU A 110 -2.88 -12.56 6.31
CA GLU A 110 -2.61 -13.81 7.03
C GLU A 110 -1.97 -14.85 6.08
N PRO A 111 -0.90 -15.55 6.49
CA PRO A 111 -0.25 -16.57 5.67
C PRO A 111 -1.21 -17.64 5.13
N GLU A 112 -2.24 -17.99 5.90
CA GLU A 112 -3.24 -18.99 5.52
C GLU A 112 -4.13 -18.54 4.35
N ARG A 113 -4.21 -17.23 4.09
CA ARG A 113 -4.99 -16.63 2.99
C ARG A 113 -4.18 -16.42 1.72
N TRP A 114 -2.89 -16.70 1.75
CA TRP A 114 -1.96 -16.35 0.68
C TRP A 114 -2.34 -16.94 -0.68
N GLU A 115 -2.54 -18.26 -0.74
CA GLU A 115 -2.87 -18.96 -1.98
C GLU A 115 -4.28 -18.58 -2.49
N GLU A 116 -5.22 -18.32 -1.58
CA GLU A 116 -6.57 -17.84 -1.91
C GLU A 116 -6.52 -16.46 -2.59
N LEU A 117 -5.73 -15.52 -2.05
CA LEU A 117 -5.59 -14.18 -2.61
C LEU A 117 -4.90 -14.19 -3.97
N LYS A 118 -3.83 -14.99 -4.14
CA LYS A 118 -3.16 -15.16 -5.44
C LYS A 118 -4.10 -15.77 -6.48
N ALA A 119 -4.90 -16.77 -6.09
CA ALA A 119 -5.91 -17.36 -6.97
C ALA A 119 -6.98 -16.34 -7.36
N SER A 120 -7.47 -15.53 -6.42
CA SER A 120 -8.45 -14.46 -6.69
C SER A 120 -7.91 -13.42 -7.68
N LEU A 121 -6.66 -12.97 -7.50
CA LEU A 121 -6.00 -12.07 -8.45
C LEU A 121 -5.96 -12.68 -9.87
N ALA A 122 -5.55 -13.94 -9.98
CA ALA A 122 -5.48 -14.63 -11.27
C ALA A 122 -6.85 -14.83 -11.92
N GLU A 123 -7.88 -15.21 -11.15
CA GLU A 123 -9.26 -15.40 -11.63
C GLU A 123 -9.85 -14.11 -12.19
N HIS A 124 -9.55 -12.98 -11.56
CA HIS A 124 -10.00 -11.65 -12.00
C HIS A 124 -9.07 -11.00 -13.04
N GLY A 125 -8.06 -11.73 -13.54
CA GLY A 125 -7.15 -11.25 -14.59
C GLY A 125 -6.19 -10.15 -14.15
N VAL A 126 -5.90 -10.05 -12.86
CA VAL A 126 -4.93 -9.09 -12.31
C VAL A 126 -3.52 -9.67 -12.46
N GLU A 127 -2.69 -9.04 -13.28
CA GLU A 127 -1.28 -9.40 -13.40
C GLU A 127 -0.52 -9.01 -12.12
N PHE A 128 0.25 -9.96 -11.57
CA PHE A 128 1.08 -9.74 -10.39
C PHE A 128 2.49 -10.32 -10.56
N GLN A 129 3.46 -9.70 -9.90
CA GLN A 129 4.84 -10.15 -9.79
C GLN A 129 5.05 -10.72 -8.39
N GLU A 130 5.45 -11.98 -8.31
CA GLU A 130 5.91 -12.60 -7.07
C GLU A 130 7.39 -12.25 -6.83
N GLU A 131 7.66 -11.48 -5.78
CA GLU A 131 9.02 -11.08 -5.40
C GLU A 131 9.66 -12.14 -4.49
N SER A 132 8.84 -12.77 -3.64
CA SER A 132 9.23 -13.85 -2.75
C SER A 132 8.05 -14.78 -2.51
N GLY A 133 8.26 -15.89 -1.79
CA GLY A 133 7.16 -16.76 -1.35
C GLY A 133 6.18 -16.11 -0.38
N THR A 134 6.44 -14.87 0.08
CA THR A 134 5.59 -14.13 1.03
C THR A 134 5.21 -12.73 0.53
N SER A 135 5.60 -12.33 -0.69
CA SER A 135 5.31 -10.99 -1.22
C SER A 135 4.96 -11.02 -2.71
N VAL A 136 3.85 -10.35 -3.07
CA VAL A 136 3.41 -10.12 -4.45
C VAL A 136 3.09 -8.66 -4.67
N TYR A 137 3.52 -8.13 -5.82
CA TYR A 137 3.23 -6.77 -6.28
C TYR A 137 2.25 -6.79 -7.46
N PHE A 138 1.30 -5.87 -7.47
CA PHE A 138 0.40 -5.63 -8.60
C PHE A 138 -0.04 -4.17 -8.64
N ARG A 139 -0.87 -3.83 -9.63
CA ARG A 139 -1.49 -2.51 -9.74
C ARG A 139 -2.99 -2.63 -9.49
N ASP A 140 -3.53 -1.65 -8.76
CA ASP A 140 -4.97 -1.46 -8.66
C ASP A 140 -5.56 -0.91 -9.99
N PRO A 141 -6.90 -0.72 -10.09
CA PRO A 141 -7.53 -0.26 -11.32
C PRO A 141 -7.07 1.12 -11.82
N ASP A 142 -6.50 1.95 -10.95
CA ASP A 142 -6.01 3.30 -11.26
C ASP A 142 -4.47 3.39 -11.28
N GLY A 143 -3.80 2.24 -11.18
CA GLY A 143 -2.36 2.08 -11.36
C GLY A 143 -1.54 2.17 -10.07
N ALA A 144 -2.16 2.42 -8.91
CA ALA A 144 -1.46 2.44 -7.63
C ALA A 144 -0.79 1.09 -7.39
N ARG A 145 0.49 1.12 -7.02
CA ARG A 145 1.26 -0.11 -6.77
C ARG A 145 0.90 -0.65 -5.39
N ILE A 146 0.38 -1.87 -5.35
CA ILE A 146 -0.01 -2.58 -4.14
C ILE A 146 0.93 -3.75 -3.94
N GLU A 147 1.29 -4.00 -2.69
CA GLU A 147 1.97 -5.22 -2.24
C GLU A 147 1.05 -5.94 -1.26
N LEU A 148 0.86 -7.24 -1.44
CA LEU A 148 0.40 -8.12 -0.37
C LEU A 148 1.61 -8.82 0.22
N ILE A 149 1.73 -8.80 1.54
CA ILE A 149 2.83 -9.41 2.26
C ILE A 149 2.32 -10.30 3.39
N ALA A 150 2.79 -11.55 3.42
CA ALA A 150 2.41 -12.56 4.41
C ALA A 150 3.39 -12.65 5.61
N ASP A 151 4.46 -11.84 5.61
CA ASP A 151 5.34 -11.73 6.78
C ASP A 151 4.56 -11.07 7.96
N PRO A 152 4.85 -11.46 9.22
CA PRO A 152 4.26 -10.81 10.39
C PRO A 152 4.52 -9.31 10.41
N LEU A 153 3.58 -8.53 10.97
CA LEU A 153 3.78 -7.10 11.18
C LEU A 153 5.06 -6.82 11.98
N GLY A 154 5.91 -5.95 11.44
CA GLY A 154 7.20 -5.62 12.05
C GLY A 154 8.33 -6.58 11.66
N GLU A 155 8.07 -7.53 10.77
CA GLU A 155 9.08 -8.40 10.16
C GLU A 155 9.11 -8.17 8.65
N MET A 156 10.29 -8.33 8.06
CA MET A 156 10.50 -8.22 6.61
C MET A 156 11.62 -9.16 6.19
N TYR A 157 11.32 -10.13 5.33
CA TYR A 157 12.26 -11.14 4.84
C TYR A 157 12.97 -11.90 5.98
N GLY A 158 12.23 -12.18 7.07
CA GLY A 158 12.75 -12.83 8.28
C GLY A 158 13.60 -11.94 9.19
N LEU A 159 13.72 -10.64 8.88
CA LEU A 159 14.36 -9.65 9.75
C LEU A 159 13.31 -8.93 10.57
N LYS A 160 13.52 -8.88 11.89
CA LYS A 160 12.71 -8.05 12.78
C LYS A 160 13.09 -6.58 12.61
N VAL A 161 12.14 -5.78 12.13
CA VAL A 161 12.29 -4.34 11.85
C VAL A 161 11.51 -3.44 12.83
N LEU A 162 10.72 -4.04 13.73
CA LEU A 162 10.07 -3.37 14.87
C LEU A 162 10.14 -4.21 16.14
#